data_AF-A0A699XD82-F1
#
_entry.id   AF-A0A699XD82-F1
#
_cell.length_a   1.000
_cell.length_b   1.000
_cell.length_c   1.000
_cell.angle_alpha   90.00
_cell.angle_beta   90.00
_cell.angle_gamma   90.00
#
_symmetry.space_group_name_H-M   'P 1'
#
loop_
_entity.id
_entity.type
_entity.pdbx_description
1 polymer ?
#
loop_
_entity_poly.entity_id
_entity_poly.type
_entity_poly.pdbx_seq_one_letter_code
_entity_poly.pdbx_strand_id
1 'polypeptide(L)'
;EAAIRDERERVQNEANRAEGPYVAPVARECTFADFMKCSSITFCGNEGAVGLIRWIENTEMVFTLSKCIEANKVVFAAATFQDQAL
;
A
#
# COMPACT_ATOMS: atom_id res chain seq x y z
N GLU A 1 13.59 -43.46 29.83
CA GLU A 1 12.58 -42.65 29.10
C GLU A 1 12.26 -41.29 29.76
N ALA A 2 13.26 -40.61 30.34
CA ALA A 2 13.15 -39.22 30.82
C ALA A 2 13.99 -38.27 29.97
N ALA A 3 15.18 -38.73 29.54
CA ALA A 3 16.10 -37.97 28.69
C ALA A 3 15.49 -37.58 27.32
N ILE A 4 14.63 -38.41 26.73
CA ILE A 4 13.97 -38.11 25.45
C ILE A 4 12.93 -36.99 25.60
N ARG A 5 12.24 -36.95 26.76
CA ARG A 5 11.26 -35.89 27.06
C ARG A 5 11.97 -34.57 27.31
N ASP A 6 13.06 -34.61 28.06
CA ASP A 6 13.89 -33.46 28.37
C ASP A 6 14.50 -32.84 27.09
N GLU A 7 15.02 -33.68 26.18
CA GLU A 7 15.54 -33.19 24.90
C GLU A 7 14.44 -32.57 24.03
N ARG A 8 13.24 -33.17 24.01
CA ARG A 8 12.10 -32.62 23.28
C ARG A 8 11.64 -31.27 23.85
N GLU A 9 11.75 -31.08 25.16
CA GLU A 9 11.40 -29.84 25.85
C GLU A 9 12.45 -28.74 25.62
N ARG A 10 13.74 -29.13 25.56
CA ARG A 10 14.85 -28.26 25.15
C ARG A 10 14.71 -27.77 23.71
N VAL A 11 14.45 -28.67 22.76
CA VAL A 11 14.25 -28.29 21.35
C VAL A 11 13.03 -27.38 21.17
N GLN A 12 11.94 -27.63 21.92
CA GLN A 12 10.75 -26.77 21.87
C GLN A 12 11.02 -25.37 22.43
N ASN A 13 11.81 -25.24 23.50
CA ASN A 13 12.12 -23.94 24.10
C ASN A 13 13.11 -23.12 23.26
N GLU A 14 14.01 -23.77 22.53
CA GLU A 14 14.91 -23.13 21.55
C GLU A 14 14.12 -22.62 20.33
N ALA A 15 13.16 -23.41 19.82
CA ALA A 15 12.27 -22.98 18.74
C ALA A 15 11.44 -21.74 19.12
N ASN A 16 10.95 -21.68 20.36
CA ASN A 16 10.21 -20.53 20.89
C ASN A 16 11.10 -19.29 21.12
N ARG A 17 12.43 -19.43 21.20
CA ARG A 17 13.37 -18.31 21.42
C ARG A 17 13.82 -17.66 20.11
N ALA A 18 13.73 -18.38 18.98
CA ALA A 18 14.08 -17.87 17.65
C ALA A 18 13.04 -16.90 17.09
N GLU A 19 11.81 -16.91 17.61
CA GLU A 19 10.76 -15.94 17.29
C GLU A 19 10.76 -14.79 18.32
N GLY A 20 11.83 -14.00 18.33
CA GLY A 20 11.66 -12.61 18.77
C GLY A 20 10.57 -11.96 17.91
N PRO A 21 9.78 -10.99 18.40
CA PRO A 21 8.77 -10.33 17.59
C PRO A 21 9.51 -9.49 16.54
N TYR A 22 9.94 -10.14 15.46
CA TYR A 22 10.20 -9.49 14.20
C TYR A 22 8.83 -9.08 13.69
N VAL A 23 8.30 -7.99 14.28
CA VAL A 23 7.21 -7.26 13.69
C VAL A 23 7.82 -6.72 12.40
N ALA A 24 7.63 -7.48 11.33
CA ALA A 24 7.88 -7.00 9.99
C ALA A 24 7.29 -5.59 9.93
N PRO A 25 8.02 -4.57 9.45
CA PRO A 25 7.51 -3.21 9.42
C PRO A 25 6.12 -3.27 8.81
N VAL A 26 5.08 -2.93 9.57
CA VAL A 26 3.73 -2.84 9.04
C VAL A 26 3.86 -1.94 7.83
N ALA A 27 3.58 -2.49 6.65
CA ALA A 27 3.69 -1.74 5.41
C ALA A 27 2.85 -0.48 5.61
N ARG A 28 3.52 0.67 5.71
CA ARG A 28 2.84 1.94 5.98
C ARG A 28 1.81 2.14 4.88
N GLU A 29 0.55 2.24 5.26
CA GLU A 29 -0.52 2.58 4.32
C GLU A 29 -0.18 3.92 3.66
N CYS A 30 -0.24 3.98 2.32
CA CYS A 30 -0.08 5.27 1.64
C CYS A 30 -1.20 6.20 2.09
N THR A 31 -0.82 7.44 2.41
CA THR A 31 -1.78 8.51 2.69
C THR A 31 -2.10 9.28 1.41
N PHE A 32 -3.18 10.06 1.42
CA PHE A 32 -3.49 10.96 0.30
C PHE A 32 -2.33 11.94 0.04
N ALA A 33 -1.62 12.39 1.09
CA ALA A 33 -0.45 13.24 0.94
C ALA A 33 0.72 12.53 0.23
N ASP A 34 0.90 11.22 0.45
CA ASP A 34 1.91 10.43 -0.26
C ASP A 34 1.55 10.26 -1.75
N PHE A 35 0.26 10.05 -2.05
CA PHE A 35 -0.27 10.05 -3.41
C PHE A 35 -0.04 11.39 -4.12
N MET A 36 -0.40 12.52 -3.48
CA MET A 36 -0.24 13.85 -4.07
C MET A 36 1.23 14.24 -4.31
N LYS A 37 2.14 13.81 -3.43
CA LYS A 37 3.59 14.04 -3.58
C LYS A 37 4.21 13.31 -4.77
N CYS A 38 3.59 12.23 -5.25
CA CYS A 38 4.09 11.42 -6.35
C CYS A 38 3.74 11.99 -7.74
N SER A 39 3.43 13.29 -7.84
CA SER A 39 3.02 13.98 -9.09
C SER A 39 1.64 13.58 -9.59
N SER A 40 0.65 13.51 -8.70
CA SER A 40 -0.76 13.36 -9.09
C SER A 40 -1.19 14.54 -9.98
N ILE A 41 -1.87 14.24 -11.07
CA ILE A 41 -2.45 15.24 -11.97
C ILE A 41 -3.94 15.37 -11.65
N THR A 42 -4.46 16.59 -11.62
CA THR A 42 -5.91 16.84 -11.53
C THR A 42 -6.55 16.80 -12.91
N PHE A 43 -7.84 16.46 -12.97
CA PHE A 43 -8.59 16.41 -14.21
C PHE A 43 -9.77 17.39 -14.12
N CYS A 44 -9.79 18.40 -14.99
CA CYS A 44 -10.78 19.48 -14.97
C CYS A 44 -12.04 19.15 -15.79
N GLY A 45 -12.00 18.09 -16.61
CA GLY A 45 -13.14 17.60 -17.41
C GLY A 45 -13.25 18.18 -18.81
N ASN A 46 -12.40 19.15 -19.19
CA ASN A 46 -12.43 19.82 -20.49
C ASN A 46 -11.39 19.29 -21.50
N GLU A 47 -10.54 18.36 -21.08
CA GLU A 47 -9.42 17.82 -21.84
C GLU A 47 -9.85 16.72 -22.84
N GLY A 48 -11.12 16.32 -22.79
CA GLY A 48 -11.72 15.29 -23.66
C GLY A 48 -11.16 13.88 -23.41
N ALA A 49 -11.45 12.96 -24.34
CA ALA A 49 -11.10 11.54 -24.18
C ALA A 49 -9.58 11.30 -24.09
N VAL A 50 -8.78 12.04 -24.86
CA VAL A 50 -7.31 11.93 -24.81
C VAL A 50 -6.76 12.40 -23.46
N GLY A 51 -7.29 13.50 -22.92
CA GLY A 51 -6.94 13.97 -21.59
C GLY A 51 -7.33 12.99 -20.49
N LEU A 52 -8.52 12.39 -20.60
CA LEU A 52 -8.99 11.37 -19.67
C LEU A 52 -8.08 10.13 -19.66
N ILE A 53 -7.73 9.59 -20.84
CA ILE A 53 -6.83 8.43 -20.94
C ILE A 53 -5.49 8.73 -20.27
N ARG A 54 -4.90 9.88 -20.59
CA ARG A 54 -3.62 10.30 -20.01
C ARG A 54 -3.70 10.48 -18.49
N TRP A 55 -4.80 11.00 -17.97
CA TRP A 55 -5.02 11.13 -16.54
C TRP A 55 -5.12 9.77 -15.85
N ILE A 56 -5.82 8.79 -16.46
CA ILE A 56 -5.91 7.40 -15.94
C ILE A 56 -4.51 6.78 -15.87
N GLU A 57 -3.77 6.78 -16.97
CA GLU A 57 -2.42 6.19 -17.06
C GLU A 57 -1.48 6.79 -16.01
N ASN A 58 -1.50 8.11 -15.85
CA ASN A 58 -0.66 8.78 -14.85
C ASN A 58 -1.09 8.44 -13.43
N THR A 59 -2.40 8.38 -13.16
CA THR A 59 -2.96 8.05 -11.85
C THR A 59 -2.61 6.61 -11.43
N GLU A 60 -2.64 5.65 -12.36
CA GLU A 60 -2.19 4.27 -12.12
C GLU A 60 -0.69 4.17 -11.79
N MET A 61 0.15 4.93 -12.50
CA MET A 61 1.58 5.03 -12.19
C MET A 61 1.81 5.61 -10.80
N VAL A 62 1.09 6.67 -10.43
CA VAL A 62 1.17 7.31 -9.11
C VAL A 62 0.78 6.31 -8.01
N PHE A 63 -0.28 5.51 -8.19
CA PHE A 63 -0.66 4.48 -7.23
C PHE A 63 0.42 3.41 -7.04
N THR A 64 1.08 3.03 -8.12
CA THR A 64 2.19 2.07 -8.09
C THR A 64 3.38 2.63 -7.32
N LEU A 65 3.75 3.90 -7.56
CA LEU A 65 4.87 4.56 -6.90
C LEU A 65 4.64 4.81 -5.41
N SER A 66 3.43 5.27 -5.07
CA SER A 66 3.03 5.58 -3.69
C SER A 66 2.68 4.34 -2.87
N LYS A 67 2.58 3.16 -3.49
CA LYS A 67 2.23 1.88 -2.84
C LYS A 67 0.88 1.93 -2.10
N CYS A 68 -0.10 2.62 -2.67
CA CYS A 68 -1.45 2.68 -2.09
C CYS A 68 -2.16 1.34 -2.20
N ILE A 69 -2.84 0.96 -1.12
CA ILE A 69 -3.71 -0.22 -1.10
C ILE A 69 -4.95 0.03 -1.97
N GLU A 70 -5.54 -1.05 -2.48
CA GLU A 70 -6.69 -0.98 -3.39
C GLU A 70 -7.87 -0.20 -2.81
N ALA A 71 -8.10 -0.33 -1.50
CA ALA A 71 -9.19 0.35 -0.80
C ALA A 71 -9.14 1.89 -0.90
N ASN A 72 -7.95 2.47 -1.07
CA ASN A 72 -7.77 3.93 -1.09
C ASN A 72 -7.76 4.51 -2.52
N LYS A 73 -7.56 3.68 -3.55
CA LYS A 73 -7.33 4.15 -4.92
C LYS A 73 -8.50 4.95 -5.47
N VAL A 74 -9.71 4.43 -5.34
CA VAL A 74 -10.91 5.09 -5.89
C VAL A 74 -11.14 6.45 -5.23
N VAL A 75 -11.04 6.53 -3.90
CA VAL A 75 -11.25 7.77 -3.15
C VAL A 75 -10.19 8.81 -3.51
N PHE A 76 -8.94 8.39 -3.65
CA PHE A 76 -7.84 9.30 -4.00
C PHE A 76 -7.94 9.79 -5.44
N ALA A 77 -8.28 8.92 -6.40
CA ALA A 77 -8.51 9.30 -7.79
C ALA A 77 -9.68 10.30 -7.90
N ALA A 78 -10.81 10.01 -7.25
CA ALA A 78 -11.97 10.90 -7.26
C ALA A 78 -11.65 12.29 -6.66
N ALA A 79 -10.79 12.35 -5.64
CA ALA A 79 -10.35 13.60 -5.04
C ALA A 79 -9.45 14.46 -5.96
N THR A 80 -9.03 13.96 -7.13
CA THR A 80 -8.28 14.73 -8.13
C THR A 80 -9.15 15.34 -9.23
N PHE A 81 -10.45 15.04 -9.24
CA PHE A 81 -11.39 15.71 -10.13
C PHE A 81 -11.62 17.16 -9.72
N GLN A 82 -11.72 18.04 -10.70
CA GLN A 82 -11.95 19.47 -10.53
C GLN A 82 -13.01 19.95 -11.52
N ASP A 83 -13.62 21.10 -11.20
CA ASP A 83 -14.54 21.82 -12.08
C ASP A 83 -15.62 20.94 -12.72
N GLN A 84 -15.56 20.73 -14.04
CA GLN A 84 -16.56 19.99 -14.81
C GLN A 84 -16.48 18.48 -14.61
N ALA A 85 -15.45 17.99 -13.92
CA ALA A 85 -15.28 16.58 -13.58
C ALA A 85 -15.91 16.19 -12.23
N LEU A 86 -16.38 17.15 -11.42
CA LEU A 86 -17.15 16.93 -10.19
C LEU A 86 -18.66 16.89 -10.45
#